data_AF-A0A6S7HYM5-F1
#
_entry.id   AF-A0A6S7HYM5-F1
#
_cell.length_a   1.000
_cell.length_b   1.000
_cell.length_c   1.000
_cell.angle_alpha   90.00
_cell.angle_beta   90.00
_cell.angle_gamma   90.00
#
_symmetry.space_group_name_H-M   'P 1'
#
loop_
_entity.id
_entity.type
_entity.pdbx_description
1 polymer ?
#
loop_
_entity_poly.entity_id
_entity_poly.type
_entity_poly.pdbx_seq_one_letter_code
_entity_poly.pdbx_strand_id
1 'polypeptide(L)'
;MNTTHVVFIIRKNGVRYIYYTQMFLLALAMVLLTLFMVWVRQLIGQCYMYLLRVQQNPNGTILNLPDGFLYNETFCTDKIKYDQNNKNVMFFTRFSFFVYFLGCLLKELNQLRQERSEYFREITNYLDLTVSILFLLFLDLPSIHPIPYDRLKLGTVGLFAYYFLMFLWTRGLSRFGIYITMFLEVMSTLLQVVSGFALLFISFTVSFYIIFTESEEKEFNTIINSFLKVLAMVMGELDYTGLRYHASKLPDDMEVIAIAVFVVFCLTMALVVNNLLIGLAVGDIEAVQKTAEIKLLSLQVTQILDARANMIFGRVRQKCYVPSCTEMPNRNDCKAEIREQAYKLRNLEKLKKEKNPGITNFASA
;
A
#
# COMPACT_ATOMS: atom_id res chain seq x y z
N MET A 1 -24.48 11.22 -22.47
CA MET A 1 -24.73 10.14 -21.48
C MET A 1 -23.57 10.17 -20.50
N ASN A 2 -23.81 10.55 -19.25
CA ASN A 2 -22.72 10.78 -18.29
C ASN A 2 -22.09 9.42 -17.93
N THR A 3 -20.83 9.18 -18.28
CA THR A 3 -20.11 7.92 -17.98
C THR A 3 -20.16 7.58 -16.49
N THR A 4 -20.20 8.58 -15.62
CA THR A 4 -20.42 8.47 -14.17
C THR A 4 -21.74 7.76 -13.80
N HIS A 5 -22.82 7.96 -14.56
CA HIS A 5 -24.13 7.38 -14.29
C HIS A 5 -24.24 5.90 -14.71
N VAL A 6 -23.61 5.52 -15.83
CA VAL A 6 -23.55 4.11 -16.25
C VAL A 6 -22.74 3.28 -15.25
N VAL A 7 -21.61 3.83 -14.76
CA VAL A 7 -20.84 3.24 -13.66
C VAL A 7 -21.68 3.13 -12.39
N PHE A 8 -22.49 4.14 -12.07
CA PHE A 8 -23.36 4.14 -10.89
C PHE A 8 -24.43 3.03 -10.93
N ILE A 9 -25.02 2.79 -12.11
CA ILE A 9 -26.06 1.76 -12.31
C ILE A 9 -25.45 0.35 -12.28
N ILE A 10 -24.29 0.15 -12.90
CA ILE A 10 -23.57 -1.13 -12.80
C ILE A 10 -23.09 -1.36 -11.36
N ARG A 11 -22.70 -0.31 -10.64
CA ARG A 11 -22.43 -0.35 -9.18
C ARG A 11 -23.63 -0.80 -8.35
N LYS A 12 -24.87 -0.57 -8.79
CA LYS A 12 -26.08 -0.94 -8.04
C LYS A 12 -26.41 -2.44 -8.14
N ASN A 13 -25.88 -3.14 -9.13
CA ASN A 13 -26.23 -4.53 -9.43
C ASN A 13 -25.16 -5.53 -8.97
N GLY A 14 -25.19 -5.95 -7.69
CA GLY A 14 -24.52 -7.15 -7.16
C GLY A 14 -22.97 -7.16 -7.09
N VAL A 15 -22.28 -6.59 -8.08
CA VAL A 15 -20.81 -6.62 -8.22
C VAL A 15 -20.09 -5.89 -7.07
N ARG A 16 -20.70 -4.83 -6.53
CA ARG A 16 -20.18 -4.14 -5.32
C ARG A 16 -20.06 -5.09 -4.12
N TYR A 17 -21.06 -5.94 -3.91
CA TYR A 17 -21.06 -6.84 -2.76
C TYR A 17 -19.97 -7.88 -2.89
N ILE A 18 -19.75 -8.43 -4.10
CA ILE A 18 -18.67 -9.38 -4.36
C ILE A 18 -17.31 -8.75 -4.05
N TYR A 19 -17.08 -7.54 -4.56
CA TYR A 19 -15.85 -6.81 -4.30
C TYR A 19 -15.63 -6.53 -2.80
N TYR A 20 -16.63 -6.03 -2.08
CA TYR A 20 -16.51 -5.78 -0.64
C TYR A 20 -16.31 -7.07 0.16
N THR A 21 -16.97 -8.17 -0.23
CA THR A 21 -16.76 -9.46 0.44
C THR A 21 -15.35 -9.99 0.20
N GLN A 22 -14.81 -9.84 -1.02
CA GLN A 22 -13.44 -10.23 -1.33
C GLN A 22 -12.43 -9.38 -0.56
N MET A 23 -12.62 -8.06 -0.54
CA MET A 23 -11.76 -7.14 0.21
C MET A 23 -11.81 -7.45 1.73
N PHE A 24 -12.99 -7.76 2.26
CA PHE A 24 -13.14 -8.15 3.67
C PHE A 24 -12.44 -9.49 3.97
N LEU A 25 -12.59 -10.50 3.10
CA LEU A 25 -11.89 -11.78 3.26
C LEU A 25 -10.36 -11.61 3.19
N LEU A 26 -9.88 -10.75 2.29
CA LEU A 26 -8.45 -10.41 2.17
C LEU A 26 -7.95 -9.70 3.44
N ALA A 27 -8.72 -8.74 3.96
CA ALA A 27 -8.40 -8.06 5.21
C ALA A 27 -8.37 -9.03 6.41
N LEU A 28 -9.34 -9.94 6.49
CA LEU A 28 -9.41 -10.94 7.55
C LEU A 28 -8.23 -11.91 7.47
N ALA A 29 -7.89 -12.41 6.28
CA ALA A 29 -6.74 -13.28 6.08
C ALA A 29 -5.43 -12.59 6.47
N MET A 30 -5.25 -11.31 6.11
CA MET A 30 -4.13 -10.49 6.54
C MET A 30 -4.04 -10.38 8.07
N VAL A 31 -5.13 -10.04 8.76
CA VAL A 31 -5.12 -9.92 10.22
C VAL A 31 -4.77 -11.26 10.86
N LEU A 32 -5.39 -12.36 10.43
CA LEU A 32 -5.07 -13.70 10.97
C LEU A 32 -3.61 -14.08 10.71
N LEU A 33 -3.07 -13.75 9.54
CA LEU A 33 -1.68 -14.01 9.20
C LEU A 33 -0.72 -13.17 10.04
N THR A 34 -1.04 -11.90 10.30
CA THR A 34 -0.23 -11.03 11.18
C THR A 34 -0.17 -11.59 12.60
N LEU A 35 -1.31 -12.05 13.14
CA LEU A 35 -1.39 -12.68 14.45
C LEU A 35 -0.55 -13.97 14.49
N PHE A 36 -0.64 -14.79 13.44
CA PHE A 36 0.18 -15.98 13.31
C PHE A 36 1.68 -15.65 13.27
N MET A 37 2.10 -14.66 12.47
CA MET A 37 3.50 -14.26 12.37
C MET A 37 4.05 -13.66 13.67
N VAL A 38 3.26 -12.84 14.37
CA VAL A 38 3.63 -12.31 15.69
C VAL A 38 3.78 -13.44 16.71
N TRP A 39 2.85 -14.41 16.72
CA TRP A 39 2.93 -15.57 17.58
C TRP A 39 4.18 -16.43 17.29
N VAL A 40 4.46 -16.70 16.00
CA VAL A 40 5.70 -17.40 15.58
C VAL A 40 6.95 -16.62 16.03
N ARG A 41 6.97 -15.30 15.87
CA ARG A 41 8.11 -14.46 16.31
C ARG A 41 8.28 -14.52 17.82
N GLN A 42 7.21 -14.48 18.60
CA GLN A 42 7.26 -14.60 20.06
C GLN A 42 7.81 -15.97 20.49
N LEU A 43 7.37 -17.06 19.85
CA LEU A 43 7.89 -18.40 20.11
C LEU A 43 9.40 -18.50 19.84
N ILE A 44 9.85 -17.98 18.70
CA ILE A 44 11.28 -17.92 18.34
C ILE A 44 12.04 -17.07 19.38
N GLY A 45 11.47 -15.95 19.83
CA GLY A 45 12.07 -15.09 20.85
C GLY A 45 12.21 -15.78 22.22
N GLN A 46 11.17 -16.49 22.68
CA GLN A 46 11.24 -17.30 23.90
C GLN A 46 12.31 -18.39 23.79
N CYS A 47 12.43 -19.00 22.61
CA CYS A 47 13.43 -20.01 22.32
C CYS A 47 14.85 -19.47 22.38
N TYR A 48 15.07 -18.32 21.77
CA TYR A 48 16.35 -17.61 21.82
C TYR A 48 16.75 -17.23 23.26
N MET A 49 15.82 -16.68 24.06
CA MET A 49 16.08 -16.30 25.45
C MET A 49 16.37 -17.50 26.36
N TYR A 50 15.72 -18.64 26.12
CA TYR A 50 16.02 -19.88 26.87
C TYR A 50 17.44 -20.37 26.59
N LEU A 51 17.86 -20.37 25.32
CA LEU A 51 19.21 -20.79 24.93
C LEU A 51 20.29 -19.90 25.54
N LEU A 52 20.08 -18.58 25.55
CA LEU A 52 20.99 -17.65 26.22
C LEU A 52 21.17 -17.97 27.71
N ARG A 53 20.09 -18.35 28.41
CA ARG A 53 20.17 -18.76 29.84
C ARG A 53 20.90 -20.07 30.04
N VAL A 54 20.69 -21.06 29.16
CA VAL A 54 21.38 -22.35 29.24
C VAL A 54 22.89 -22.19 29.02
N GLN A 55 23.30 -21.27 28.14
CA GLN A 55 24.71 -20.95 27.90
C GLN A 55 25.37 -20.23 29.08
N GLN A 56 24.60 -19.52 29.92
CA GLN A 56 25.11 -18.90 31.15
C GLN A 56 25.27 -19.89 32.32
N ASN A 57 24.90 -21.17 32.14
CA ASN A 57 25.04 -22.18 33.18
C ASN A 57 26.52 -22.68 33.24
N PRO A 58 27.22 -22.59 34.39
CA PRO A 58 28.68 -22.54 34.46
C PRO A 58 29.46 -23.84 34.20
N ASN A 59 28.81 -24.95 33.85
CA ASN A 59 29.47 -26.27 33.74
C ASN A 59 29.67 -26.79 32.30
N GLY A 60 29.57 -25.94 31.28
CA GLY A 60 29.85 -26.33 29.89
C GLY A 60 30.43 -25.16 29.11
N THR A 61 31.50 -25.42 28.37
CA THR A 61 32.21 -24.48 27.50
C THR A 61 31.27 -23.55 26.73
N ILE A 62 31.60 -22.26 26.69
CA ILE A 62 30.95 -21.24 25.85
C ILE A 62 31.19 -21.66 24.39
N LEU A 63 30.29 -22.47 23.84
CA LEU A 63 30.18 -22.58 22.39
C LEU A 63 29.57 -21.25 21.95
N ASN A 64 30.40 -20.35 21.38
CA ASN A 64 29.88 -19.25 20.56
C ASN A 64 28.81 -19.87 19.66
N LEU A 65 27.56 -19.38 19.69
CA LEU A 65 26.57 -19.88 18.72
C LEU A 65 27.19 -19.63 17.34
N PRO A 66 27.63 -20.68 16.61
CA PRO A 66 28.11 -20.46 15.26
C PRO A 66 26.92 -19.90 14.49
N ASP A 67 27.12 -18.95 13.58
CA ASP A 67 26.01 -18.31 12.85
C ASP A 67 25.02 -19.36 12.32
N GLY A 68 25.51 -20.52 11.86
CA GLY A 68 24.75 -21.71 11.44
C GLY A 68 23.75 -22.32 12.46
N PHE A 69 23.76 -21.91 13.72
CA PHE A 69 22.84 -22.36 14.77
C PHE A 69 21.44 -21.74 14.62
N LEU A 70 21.33 -20.56 14.02
CA LEU A 70 20.04 -19.94 13.65
C LEU A 70 19.40 -20.56 12.39
N TYR A 71 20.21 -21.28 11.60
CA TYR A 71 19.85 -21.81 10.27
C TYR A 71 19.41 -23.28 10.31
N ASN A 72 19.68 -23.99 11.42
CA ASN A 72 19.35 -25.41 11.55
C ASN A 72 17.86 -25.61 11.88
N GLU A 73 17.20 -26.52 11.16
CA GLU A 73 15.76 -26.85 11.32
C GLU A 73 15.39 -27.37 12.73
N THR A 74 16.40 -27.67 13.57
CA THR A 74 16.26 -28.14 14.94
C THR A 74 16.27 -27.02 16.00
N PHE A 75 16.39 -25.75 15.59
CA PHE A 75 16.58 -24.58 16.47
C PHE A 75 15.66 -24.56 17.71
N CYS A 76 14.43 -25.05 17.58
CA CYS A 76 13.51 -25.18 18.71
C CYS A 76 12.84 -26.56 18.87
N THR A 77 13.23 -27.59 18.11
CA THR A 77 12.59 -28.93 18.21
C THR A 77 13.03 -29.70 19.45
N ASP A 78 14.29 -29.55 19.85
CA ASP A 78 14.93 -30.53 20.75
C ASP A 78 15.03 -30.06 22.20
N LYS A 79 14.99 -28.75 22.47
CA LYS A 79 15.28 -28.20 23.83
C LYS A 79 14.13 -27.41 24.46
N ILE A 80 13.05 -27.17 23.74
CA ILE A 80 11.83 -26.60 24.27
C ILE A 80 10.76 -27.66 24.11
N LYS A 81 10.19 -28.12 25.24
CA LYS A 81 8.91 -28.83 25.21
C LYS A 81 7.87 -27.85 24.68
N TYR A 82 7.78 -27.73 23.35
CA TYR A 82 6.55 -27.26 22.73
C TYR A 82 5.50 -28.24 23.21
N ASP A 83 4.60 -27.74 24.06
CA ASP A 83 3.41 -28.45 24.45
C ASP A 83 2.77 -29.06 23.20
N GLN A 84 2.28 -30.30 23.31
CA GLN A 84 1.68 -31.02 22.19
C GLN A 84 0.57 -30.17 21.53
N ASN A 85 -0.09 -29.34 22.33
CA ASN A 85 -1.06 -28.35 21.87
C ASN A 85 -0.45 -27.31 20.90
N ASN A 86 0.70 -26.73 21.21
CA ASN A 86 1.37 -25.73 20.35
C ASN A 86 1.86 -26.33 19.03
N LYS A 87 2.32 -27.60 19.04
CA LYS A 87 2.69 -28.31 17.81
C LYS A 87 1.50 -28.52 16.89
N ASN A 88 0.37 -28.95 17.45
CA ASN A 88 -0.86 -29.14 16.70
C ASN A 88 -1.38 -27.81 16.15
N VAL A 89 -1.42 -26.76 16.97
CA VAL A 89 -1.82 -25.40 16.54
C VAL A 89 -0.94 -24.90 15.40
N MET A 90 0.39 -25.05 15.50
CA MET A 90 1.32 -24.67 14.43
C MET A 90 1.04 -25.45 13.13
N PHE A 91 0.85 -26.76 13.22
CA PHE A 91 0.58 -27.60 12.05
C PHE A 91 -0.74 -27.20 11.37
N PHE A 92 -1.83 -27.08 12.11
CA PHE A 92 -3.15 -26.73 11.55
C PHE A 92 -3.16 -25.32 10.95
N THR A 93 -2.57 -24.34 11.63
CA THR A 93 -2.51 -22.96 11.12
C THR A 93 -1.64 -22.85 9.86
N ARG A 94 -0.46 -23.48 9.84
CA ARG A 94 0.40 -23.54 8.64
C ARG A 94 -0.30 -24.24 7.48
N PHE A 95 -0.94 -25.38 7.73
CA PHE A 95 -1.68 -26.11 6.71
C PHE A 95 -2.80 -25.25 6.11
N SER A 96 -3.57 -24.57 6.96
CA SER A 96 -4.66 -23.70 6.53
C SER A 96 -4.17 -22.55 5.63
N PHE A 97 -3.10 -21.83 6.04
CA PHE A 97 -2.53 -20.76 5.23
C PHE A 97 -1.86 -21.27 3.96
N PHE A 98 -1.20 -22.44 4.00
CA PHE A 98 -0.58 -23.05 2.83
C PHE A 98 -1.63 -23.36 1.76
N VAL A 99 -2.76 -23.96 2.14
CA VAL A 99 -3.88 -24.23 1.23
C VAL A 99 -4.47 -22.93 0.68
N TYR A 100 -4.62 -21.89 1.51
CA TYR A 100 -5.08 -20.57 1.08
C TYR A 100 -4.17 -19.94 0.02
N PHE A 101 -2.87 -19.82 0.29
CA PHE A 101 -1.91 -19.22 -0.64
C PHE A 101 -1.65 -20.08 -1.88
N LEU A 102 -1.77 -21.41 -1.79
CA LEU A 102 -1.76 -22.29 -2.94
C LEU A 102 -2.98 -22.02 -3.84
N GLY A 103 -4.16 -21.83 -3.24
CA GLY A 103 -5.37 -21.42 -3.96
C GLY A 103 -5.21 -20.06 -4.65
N CYS A 104 -4.62 -19.08 -3.95
CA CYS A 104 -4.29 -17.78 -4.53
C CYS A 104 -3.31 -17.92 -5.71
N LEU A 105 -2.23 -18.68 -5.57
CA LEU A 105 -1.28 -18.90 -6.65
C LEU A 105 -1.94 -19.55 -7.87
N LEU A 106 -2.78 -20.58 -7.68
CA LEU A 106 -3.50 -21.23 -8.78
C LEU A 106 -4.46 -20.28 -9.49
N LYS A 107 -5.15 -19.41 -8.73
CA LYS A 107 -6.01 -18.36 -9.30
C LYS A 107 -5.17 -17.40 -10.15
N GLU A 108 -4.06 -16.90 -9.64
CA GLU A 108 -3.19 -15.95 -10.35
C GLU A 108 -2.54 -16.59 -11.59
N LEU A 109 -2.14 -17.86 -11.52
CA LEU A 109 -1.63 -18.59 -12.70
C LEU A 109 -2.71 -18.77 -13.78
N ASN A 110 -3.96 -18.97 -13.39
CA ASN A 110 -5.08 -19.04 -14.33
C ASN A 110 -5.35 -17.67 -14.97
N GLN A 111 -5.32 -16.59 -14.19
CA GLN A 111 -5.46 -15.23 -14.70
C GLN A 111 -4.33 -14.87 -15.68
N LEU A 112 -3.08 -15.19 -15.31
CA LEU A 112 -1.91 -15.00 -16.18
C LEU A 112 -2.04 -15.77 -17.51
N ARG A 113 -2.61 -16.99 -17.49
CA ARG A 113 -2.88 -17.76 -18.71
C ARG A 113 -3.95 -17.10 -19.58
N GLN A 114 -4.96 -16.49 -18.98
CA GLN A 114 -6.08 -15.87 -19.69
C GLN A 114 -5.73 -14.50 -20.28
N GLU A 115 -5.09 -13.63 -19.51
CA GLU A 115 -4.77 -12.24 -19.87
C GLU A 115 -3.41 -12.08 -20.58
N ARG A 116 -2.54 -13.10 -20.49
CA ARG A 116 -1.23 -13.18 -21.17
C ARG A 116 -0.35 -11.93 -20.95
N SER A 117 -0.21 -11.09 -21.97
CA SER A 117 0.66 -9.91 -21.94
C SER A 117 0.01 -8.72 -21.26
N GLU A 118 -1.32 -8.67 -21.20
CA GLU A 118 -2.05 -7.56 -20.57
C GLU A 118 -1.94 -7.63 -19.04
N TYR A 119 -1.75 -8.84 -18.49
CA TYR A 119 -1.47 -9.09 -17.08
C TYR A 119 -0.32 -8.24 -16.53
N PHE A 120 0.75 -8.08 -17.31
CA PHE A 120 1.99 -7.39 -16.93
C PHE A 120 1.89 -5.86 -16.95
N ARG A 121 0.71 -5.29 -17.22
CA ARG A 121 0.52 -3.82 -17.16
C ARG A 121 0.16 -3.30 -15.78
N GLU A 122 -0.42 -4.13 -14.92
CA GLU A 122 -0.90 -3.69 -13.61
C GLU A 122 0.02 -4.14 -12.47
N ILE A 123 0.44 -3.19 -11.63
CA ILE A 123 1.31 -3.48 -10.47
C ILE A 123 0.65 -4.37 -9.42
N THR A 124 -0.69 -4.36 -9.33
CA THR A 124 -1.48 -5.19 -8.42
C THR A 124 -1.28 -6.68 -8.73
N ASN A 125 -1.28 -7.06 -10.00
CA ASN A 125 -1.07 -8.43 -10.45
C ASN A 125 0.32 -8.96 -10.04
N TYR A 126 1.36 -8.15 -10.23
CA TYR A 126 2.71 -8.50 -9.76
C TYR A 126 2.77 -8.69 -8.24
N LEU A 127 2.08 -7.84 -7.48
CA LEU A 127 2.04 -7.94 -6.03
C LEU A 127 1.26 -9.17 -5.56
N ASP A 128 0.11 -9.48 -6.17
CA ASP A 128 -0.68 -10.69 -5.87
C ASP A 128 0.15 -11.96 -6.10
N LEU A 129 0.90 -12.03 -7.21
CA LEU A 129 1.81 -13.14 -7.50
C LEU A 129 2.98 -13.20 -6.50
N THR A 130 3.63 -12.07 -6.25
CA THR A 130 4.80 -11.98 -5.35
C THR A 130 4.44 -12.37 -3.93
N VAL A 131 3.31 -11.87 -3.41
CA VAL A 131 2.78 -12.21 -2.08
C VAL A 131 2.49 -13.71 -1.99
N SER A 132 1.84 -14.28 -3.01
CA SER A 132 1.54 -15.72 -3.05
C SER A 132 2.81 -16.57 -3.00
N ILE A 133 3.84 -16.22 -3.77
CA ILE A 133 5.12 -16.95 -3.80
C ILE A 133 5.87 -16.78 -2.47
N LEU A 134 6.01 -15.56 -1.96
CA LEU A 134 6.75 -15.29 -0.72
C LEU A 134 6.14 -16.02 0.48
N PHE A 135 4.81 -16.08 0.59
CA PHE A 135 4.17 -16.80 1.69
C PHE A 135 4.24 -18.31 1.54
N LEU A 136 4.20 -18.85 0.33
CA LEU A 136 4.45 -20.29 0.12
C LEU A 136 5.87 -20.69 0.52
N LEU A 137 6.87 -19.86 0.20
CA LEU A 137 8.26 -20.06 0.62
C LEU A 137 8.46 -19.86 2.13
N PHE A 138 7.66 -19.00 2.77
CA PHE A 138 7.69 -18.81 4.23
C PHE A 138 7.05 -19.98 4.98
N LEU A 139 5.94 -20.52 4.47
CA LEU A 139 5.15 -21.55 5.15
C LEU A 139 5.69 -22.97 4.91
N ASP A 140 6.35 -23.21 3.78
CA ASP A 140 6.81 -24.51 3.28
C ASP A 140 5.72 -25.59 3.25
N LEU A 141 6.11 -26.84 2.97
CA LEU A 141 5.20 -27.97 3.15
C LEU A 141 4.75 -28.05 4.63
N PRO A 142 3.47 -28.39 4.87
CA PRO A 142 2.93 -28.53 6.21
C PRO A 142 3.75 -29.52 7.04
N SER A 143 4.44 -28.99 8.05
CA SER A 143 5.33 -29.76 8.92
C SER A 143 5.09 -29.42 10.38
N ILE A 144 5.34 -30.40 11.25
CA ILE A 144 5.23 -30.27 12.71
C ILE A 144 6.42 -29.46 13.27
N HIS A 145 7.52 -29.38 12.52
CA HIS A 145 8.72 -28.66 12.92
C HIS A 145 8.48 -27.14 12.94
N PRO A 146 9.10 -26.40 13.87
CA PRO A 146 9.01 -24.95 13.94
C PRO A 146 9.62 -24.30 12.68
N ILE A 147 9.15 -23.09 12.37
CA ILE A 147 9.67 -22.31 11.23
C ILE A 147 11.09 -21.82 11.58
N PRO A 148 12.11 -22.08 10.74
CA PRO A 148 13.47 -21.62 10.99
C PRO A 148 13.58 -20.10 10.92
N TYR A 149 14.56 -19.53 11.64
CA TYR A 149 14.71 -18.09 11.76
C TYR A 149 14.91 -17.40 10.40
N ASP A 150 15.69 -17.99 9.49
CA ASP A 150 15.98 -17.36 8.19
C ASP A 150 14.76 -17.18 7.31
N ARG A 151 13.79 -18.10 7.39
CA ARG A 151 12.55 -17.99 6.61
C ARG A 151 11.69 -16.82 7.07
N LEU A 152 11.87 -16.32 8.30
CA LEU A 152 11.18 -15.12 8.78
C LEU A 152 11.49 -13.89 7.93
N LYS A 153 12.67 -13.82 7.28
CA LYS A 153 13.02 -12.74 6.35
C LYS A 153 12.03 -12.69 5.18
N LEU A 154 11.70 -13.85 4.61
CA LEU A 154 10.72 -13.98 3.51
C LEU A 154 9.32 -13.61 3.98
N GLY A 155 8.91 -14.09 5.15
CA GLY A 155 7.61 -13.75 5.73
C GLY A 155 7.47 -12.25 6.01
N THR A 156 8.54 -11.58 6.46
CA THR A 156 8.54 -10.14 6.76
C THR A 156 8.35 -9.32 5.49
N VAL A 157 9.11 -9.63 4.43
CA VAL A 157 8.96 -8.98 3.12
C VAL A 157 7.58 -9.27 2.52
N GLY A 158 7.11 -10.51 2.61
CA GLY A 158 5.78 -10.93 2.15
C GLY A 158 4.66 -10.18 2.88
N LEU A 159 4.81 -9.98 4.19
CA LEU A 159 3.85 -9.24 5.00
C LEU A 159 3.78 -7.76 4.60
N PHE A 160 4.94 -7.11 4.43
CA PHE A 160 5.00 -5.74 3.95
C PHE A 160 4.34 -5.60 2.57
N ALA A 161 4.66 -6.50 1.64
CA ALA A 161 4.03 -6.55 0.32
C ALA A 161 2.51 -6.78 0.41
N TYR A 162 2.05 -7.59 1.36
CA TYR A 162 0.62 -7.85 1.55
C TYR A 162 -0.15 -6.65 2.11
N TYR A 163 0.43 -5.91 3.05
CA TYR A 163 -0.13 -4.63 3.50
C TYR A 163 -0.20 -3.62 2.35
N PHE A 164 0.86 -3.55 1.52
CA PHE A 164 0.86 -2.68 0.35
C PHE A 164 -0.18 -3.11 -0.69
N LEU A 165 -0.34 -4.40 -0.92
CA LEU A 165 -1.40 -4.97 -1.76
C LEU A 165 -2.79 -4.58 -1.23
N MET A 166 -3.02 -4.70 0.08
CA MET A 166 -4.26 -4.28 0.73
C MET A 166 -4.52 -2.78 0.61
N PHE A 167 -3.47 -1.96 0.71
CA PHE A 167 -3.53 -0.54 0.45
C PHE A 167 -3.99 -0.25 -0.99
N LEU A 168 -3.45 -0.94 -1.99
CA LEU A 168 -3.89 -0.80 -3.39
C LEU A 168 -5.30 -1.34 -3.62
N TRP A 169 -5.69 -2.45 -2.99
CA TRP A 169 -7.06 -2.96 -3.04
C TRP A 169 -8.05 -1.97 -2.44
N THR A 170 -7.67 -1.17 -1.45
CA THR A 170 -8.55 -0.13 -0.88
C THR A 170 -8.91 0.97 -1.91
N ARG A 171 -8.18 1.05 -3.04
CA ARG A 171 -8.44 2.02 -4.12
C ARG A 171 -9.82 1.90 -4.76
N GLY A 172 -10.47 0.72 -4.76
CA GLY A 172 -11.81 0.57 -5.33
C GLY A 172 -12.93 1.20 -4.48
N LEU A 173 -12.63 1.58 -3.22
CA LEU A 173 -13.56 2.30 -2.36
C LEU A 173 -13.77 3.73 -2.87
N SER A 174 -15.02 4.20 -2.96
CA SER A 174 -15.29 5.50 -3.63
C SER A 174 -14.70 6.71 -2.91
N ARG A 175 -14.59 6.69 -1.57
CA ARG A 175 -14.08 7.82 -0.79
C ARG A 175 -12.56 7.77 -0.64
N PHE A 176 -12.02 6.61 -0.26
CA PHE A 176 -10.58 6.43 -0.06
C PHE A 176 -9.79 6.32 -1.37
N GLY A 177 -10.43 5.84 -2.44
CA GLY A 177 -9.79 5.62 -3.73
C GLY A 177 -9.23 6.88 -4.38
N ILE A 178 -9.84 8.04 -4.14
CA ILE A 178 -9.33 9.33 -4.64
C ILE A 178 -7.98 9.63 -3.99
N TYR A 179 -7.91 9.60 -2.66
CA TYR A 179 -6.67 9.88 -1.91
C TYR A 179 -5.56 8.88 -2.22
N ILE A 180 -5.88 7.58 -2.32
CA ILE A 180 -4.90 6.55 -2.67
C ILE A 180 -4.37 6.77 -4.10
N THR A 181 -5.25 7.14 -5.04
CA THR A 181 -4.84 7.43 -6.42
C THR A 181 -3.95 8.66 -6.50
N MET A 182 -4.30 9.73 -5.77
CA MET A 182 -3.45 10.93 -5.67
C MET A 182 -2.09 10.59 -5.08
N PHE A 183 -2.05 9.80 -4.00
CA PHE A 183 -0.80 9.39 -3.38
C PHE A 183 0.13 8.69 -4.38
N LEU A 184 -0.37 7.73 -5.15
CA LEU A 184 0.44 7.03 -6.16
C LEU A 184 0.93 7.96 -7.26
N GLU A 185 0.12 8.93 -7.68
CA GLU A 185 0.52 9.93 -8.68
C GLU A 185 1.63 10.85 -8.14
N VAL A 186 1.47 11.35 -6.91
CA VAL A 186 2.47 12.18 -6.24
C VAL A 186 3.76 11.38 -6.01
N MET A 187 3.67 10.12 -5.58
CA MET A 187 4.86 9.28 -5.43
C MET A 187 5.59 9.06 -6.78
N SER A 188 4.85 8.85 -7.87
CA SER A 188 5.44 8.71 -9.21
C SER A 188 6.14 9.98 -9.68
N THR A 189 5.51 11.15 -9.47
CA THR A 189 6.11 12.45 -9.84
C THR A 189 7.34 12.76 -8.99
N LEU A 190 7.29 12.49 -7.68
CA LEU A 190 8.45 12.62 -6.80
C LEU A 190 9.61 11.74 -7.25
N LEU A 191 9.37 10.46 -7.56
CA LEU A 191 10.41 9.56 -8.06
C LEU A 191 11.01 10.05 -9.38
N GLN A 192 10.19 10.58 -10.29
CA GLN A 192 10.67 11.17 -11.53
C GLN A 192 11.58 12.38 -11.27
N VAL A 193 11.18 13.31 -10.40
CA VAL A 193 11.98 14.49 -10.05
C VAL A 193 13.29 14.07 -9.36
N VAL A 194 13.22 13.17 -8.37
CA VAL A 194 14.42 12.64 -7.67
C VAL A 194 15.39 11.99 -8.65
N SER A 195 14.89 11.23 -9.64
CA SER A 195 15.73 10.62 -10.67
C SER A 195 16.49 11.67 -11.51
N GLY A 196 15.91 12.85 -11.73
CA GLY A 196 16.57 13.97 -12.41
C GLY A 196 17.76 14.53 -11.62
N PHE A 197 17.73 14.38 -10.28
CA PHE A 197 18.82 14.79 -9.38
C PHE A 197 19.72 13.63 -8.93
N ALA A 198 19.60 12.44 -9.53
CA ALA A 198 20.34 11.25 -9.10
C ALA A 198 21.87 11.46 -9.09
N LEU A 199 22.41 12.24 -10.03
CA LEU A 199 23.85 12.55 -10.07
C LEU A 199 24.33 13.32 -8.82
N LEU A 200 23.50 14.22 -8.28
CA LEU A 200 23.81 14.93 -7.04
C LEU A 200 23.81 13.97 -5.84
N PHE A 201 22.82 13.08 -5.76
CA PHE A 201 22.77 12.04 -4.71
C PHE A 201 24.03 11.18 -4.74
N ILE A 202 24.45 10.72 -5.92
CA ILE A 202 25.66 9.90 -6.07
C ILE A 202 26.91 10.72 -5.68
N SER A 203 27.03 11.96 -6.15
CA SER A 203 28.18 12.83 -5.87
C SER A 203 28.36 13.07 -4.37
N PHE A 204 27.30 13.45 -3.66
CA PHE A 204 27.37 13.67 -2.21
C PHE A 204 27.57 12.37 -1.43
N THR A 205 26.95 11.26 -1.85
CA THR A 205 27.16 9.94 -1.24
C THR A 205 28.62 9.52 -1.31
N VAL A 206 29.24 9.61 -2.49
CA VAL A 206 30.65 9.24 -2.68
C VAL A 206 31.57 10.21 -1.94
N SER A 207 31.25 11.51 -1.94
CA SER A 207 32.06 12.51 -1.23
C SER A 207 32.05 12.27 0.29
N PHE A 208 30.89 12.06 0.89
CA PHE A 208 30.80 11.76 2.32
C PHE A 208 31.37 10.39 2.67
N TYR A 209 31.22 9.39 1.79
CA TYR A 209 31.90 8.11 1.96
C TYR A 209 33.43 8.31 2.03
N ILE A 210 34.03 9.01 1.08
CA ILE A 210 35.49 9.23 1.05
C ILE A 210 35.96 10.02 2.29
N ILE A 211 35.23 11.05 2.69
CA ILE A 211 35.63 11.93 3.81
C ILE A 211 35.48 11.23 5.16
N PHE A 212 34.41 10.46 5.36
CA PHE A 212 34.06 9.90 6.66
C PHE A 212 34.24 8.37 6.76
N THR A 213 34.83 7.69 5.78
CA THR A 213 34.97 6.21 5.83
C THR A 213 35.77 5.72 7.04
N GLU A 214 36.69 6.53 7.57
CA GLU A 214 37.56 6.18 8.70
C GLU A 214 36.98 6.59 10.06
N SER A 215 35.76 7.16 10.10
CA SER A 215 35.13 7.53 11.36
C SER A 215 34.81 6.28 12.20
N GLU A 216 34.99 6.36 13.53
CA GLU A 216 34.64 5.28 14.47
C GLU A 216 33.17 4.85 14.39
N GLU A 217 32.28 5.74 13.93
CA GLU A 217 30.88 5.44 13.73
C GLU A 217 30.63 4.78 12.38
N LYS A 218 29.76 3.76 12.39
CA LYS A 218 29.45 2.93 11.21
C LYS A 218 28.51 3.60 10.19
N GLU A 219 28.27 4.90 10.34
CA GLU A 219 27.32 5.65 9.50
C GLU A 219 27.81 5.79 8.05
N PHE A 220 29.12 5.96 7.85
CA PHE A 220 29.73 6.16 6.53
C PHE A 220 30.70 5.05 6.13
N ASN A 221 30.74 3.93 6.86
CA ASN A 221 31.72 2.86 6.64
C ASN A 221 31.55 2.11 5.30
N THR A 222 30.36 2.20 4.70
CA THR A 222 30.00 1.56 3.43
C THR A 222 29.26 2.57 2.56
N ILE A 223 29.36 2.38 1.25
CA ILE A 223 28.65 3.23 0.27
C ILE A 223 27.14 3.19 0.51
N ILE A 224 26.59 2.02 0.88
CA ILE A 224 25.16 1.84 1.17
C ILE A 224 24.75 2.65 2.42
N ASN A 225 25.52 2.58 3.51
CA ASN A 225 25.20 3.33 4.72
C ASN A 225 25.34 4.84 4.49
N SER A 226 26.36 5.25 3.72
CA SER A 226 26.54 6.65 3.33
C SER A 226 25.35 7.16 2.51
N PHE A 227 24.84 6.35 1.58
CA PHE A 227 23.65 6.69 0.80
C PHE A 227 22.41 6.82 1.69
N LEU A 228 22.20 5.89 2.63
CA LEU A 228 21.09 5.95 3.59
C LEU A 228 21.18 7.20 4.48
N LYS A 229 22.39 7.57 4.93
CA LYS A 229 22.60 8.79 5.72
C LYS A 229 22.35 10.05 4.88
N VAL A 230 22.78 10.08 3.62
CA VAL A 230 22.44 11.17 2.69
C VAL A 230 20.94 11.30 2.49
N LEU A 231 20.23 10.19 2.28
CA LEU A 231 18.77 10.19 2.17
C LEU A 231 18.10 10.73 3.44
N ALA A 232 18.54 10.29 4.62
CA ALA A 232 18.02 10.78 5.90
C ALA A 232 18.25 12.30 6.06
N MET A 233 19.44 12.78 5.69
CA MET A 233 19.76 14.21 5.71
C MET A 233 18.89 15.04 4.75
N VAL A 234 18.55 14.51 3.56
CA VAL A 234 17.62 15.19 2.62
C VAL A 234 16.19 15.23 3.16
N MET A 235 15.76 14.21 3.89
CA MET A 235 14.44 14.18 4.55
C MET A 235 14.30 15.16 5.71
N GLY A 236 15.41 15.78 6.16
CA GLY A 236 15.42 16.81 7.19
C GLY A 236 16.15 16.42 8.48
N GLU A 237 16.71 15.21 8.58
CA GLU A 237 17.55 14.81 9.70
C GLU A 237 18.99 15.36 9.54
N LEU A 238 19.14 16.67 9.72
CA LEU A 238 20.45 17.33 9.69
C LEU A 238 21.13 17.23 11.06
N ASP A 239 22.02 16.25 11.21
CA ASP A 239 22.85 16.12 12.42
C ASP A 239 24.22 16.80 12.23
N TYR A 240 24.27 18.10 12.50
CA TYR A 240 25.52 18.85 12.52
C TYR A 240 26.46 18.39 13.64
N THR A 241 25.93 17.90 14.76
CA THR A 241 26.75 17.56 15.95
C THR A 241 27.57 16.32 15.67
N GLY A 242 26.94 15.26 15.15
CA GLY A 242 27.64 14.05 14.72
C GLY A 242 28.67 14.36 13.64
N LEU A 243 28.27 15.12 12.62
CA LEU A 243 29.19 15.51 11.54
C LEU A 243 30.40 16.32 12.04
N ARG A 244 30.19 17.29 12.95
CA ARG A 244 31.28 18.10 13.53
C ARG A 244 32.23 17.23 14.35
N TYR A 245 31.70 16.28 15.11
CA TYR A 245 32.50 15.33 15.86
C TYR A 245 33.38 14.49 14.93
N HIS A 246 32.82 13.96 13.84
CA HIS A 246 33.60 13.21 12.84
C HIS A 246 34.64 14.08 12.13
N ALA A 247 34.27 15.31 11.78
CA ALA A 247 35.16 16.24 11.13
C ALA A 247 36.36 16.62 12.01
N SER A 248 36.16 16.77 13.33
CA SER A 248 37.24 17.10 14.28
C SER A 248 38.28 15.99 14.46
N LYS A 249 38.01 14.77 13.98
CA LYS A 249 38.95 13.66 13.99
C LYS A 249 39.78 13.57 12.69
N LEU A 250 39.44 14.37 11.68
CA LEU A 250 40.18 14.45 10.43
C LEU A 250 41.37 15.40 10.57
N PRO A 251 42.40 15.29 9.70
CA PRO A 251 43.40 16.33 9.57
C PRO A 251 42.77 17.70 9.27
N ASP A 252 43.37 18.79 9.76
CA ASP A 252 42.83 20.17 9.65
C ASP A 252 42.35 20.53 8.24
N ASP A 253 43.10 20.17 7.20
CA ASP A 253 42.74 20.44 5.79
C ASP A 253 41.45 19.70 5.37
N MET A 254 41.31 18.45 5.80
CA MET A 254 40.14 17.61 5.52
C MET A 254 38.94 18.00 6.37
N GLU A 255 39.14 18.50 7.58
CA GLU A 255 38.09 19.07 8.42
C GLU A 255 37.40 20.25 7.71
N VAL A 256 38.20 21.18 7.16
CA VAL A 256 37.66 22.36 6.44
C VAL A 256 36.88 21.91 5.19
N ILE A 257 37.41 20.94 4.44
CA ILE A 257 36.73 20.39 3.26
C ILE A 257 35.42 19.71 3.65
N ALA A 258 35.40 18.92 4.74
CA ALA A 258 34.21 18.23 5.22
C ALA A 258 33.08 19.22 5.57
N ILE A 259 33.42 20.30 6.28
CA ILE A 259 32.46 21.36 6.63
C ILE A 259 31.98 22.08 5.37
N ALA A 260 32.89 22.42 4.46
CA ALA A 260 32.53 23.10 3.22
C ALA A 260 31.58 22.26 2.36
N VAL A 261 31.87 20.97 2.18
CA VAL A 261 31.00 20.02 1.45
C VAL A 261 29.64 19.90 2.13
N PHE A 262 29.59 19.85 3.46
CA PHE A 262 28.33 19.82 4.20
C PHE A 262 27.51 21.11 4.04
N VAL A 263 28.13 22.29 4.06
CA VAL A 263 27.43 23.55 3.80
C VAL A 263 26.85 23.57 2.39
N VAL A 264 27.63 23.14 1.38
CA VAL A 264 27.15 23.03 0.00
C VAL A 264 25.99 22.03 -0.11
N PHE A 265 26.07 20.89 0.59
CA PHE A 265 24.99 19.93 0.68
C PHE A 265 23.71 20.54 1.28
N CYS A 266 23.83 21.29 2.38
CA CYS A 266 22.70 21.96 3.02
C CYS A 266 22.02 22.97 2.09
N LEU A 267 22.81 23.79 1.36
CA LEU A 267 22.26 24.76 0.42
C LEU A 267 21.60 24.08 -0.79
N THR A 268 22.21 23.02 -1.32
CA THR A 268 21.74 22.39 -2.56
C THR A 268 20.67 21.32 -2.29
N MET A 269 20.97 20.29 -1.51
CA MET A 269 20.07 19.15 -1.31
C MET A 269 18.98 19.46 -0.28
N ALA A 270 19.35 20.02 0.88
CA ALA A 270 18.38 20.26 1.95
C ALA A 270 17.50 21.51 1.71
N LEU A 271 18.06 22.57 1.10
CA LEU A 271 17.31 23.79 0.80
C LEU A 271 16.73 23.75 -0.62
N VAL A 272 17.55 23.67 -1.68
CA VAL A 272 17.02 23.78 -3.06
C VAL A 272 16.20 22.55 -3.46
N VAL A 273 16.76 21.34 -3.37
CA VAL A 273 16.08 20.11 -3.84
C VAL A 273 14.85 19.82 -3.00
N ASN A 274 14.93 19.88 -1.67
CA ASN A 274 13.77 19.62 -0.82
C ASN A 274 12.63 20.63 -1.05
N ASN A 275 12.95 21.93 -1.15
CA ASN A 275 11.93 22.94 -1.44
C ASN A 275 11.34 22.79 -2.85
N LEU A 276 12.13 22.34 -3.82
CA LEU A 276 11.62 22.03 -5.17
C LEU A 276 10.69 20.83 -5.14
N LEU A 277 11.03 19.75 -4.41
CA LEU A 277 10.17 18.56 -4.28
C LEU A 277 8.82 18.91 -3.65
N ILE A 278 8.84 19.72 -2.58
CA ILE A 278 7.61 20.21 -1.92
C ILE A 278 6.85 21.17 -2.85
N GLY A 279 7.57 22.10 -3.50
CA GLY A 279 6.97 23.10 -4.39
C GLY A 279 6.27 22.50 -5.60
N LEU A 280 6.85 21.46 -6.21
CA LEU A 280 6.23 20.72 -7.31
C LEU A 280 5.00 19.93 -6.83
N ALA A 281 5.11 19.23 -5.70
CA ALA A 281 4.00 18.44 -5.16
C ALA A 281 2.79 19.32 -4.80
N VAL A 282 3.02 20.50 -4.22
CA VAL A 282 1.95 21.44 -3.84
C VAL A 282 1.41 22.21 -5.04
N GLY A 283 2.29 22.60 -5.97
CA GLY A 283 1.89 23.31 -7.20
C GLY A 283 0.99 22.48 -8.11
N ASP A 284 1.25 21.18 -8.21
CA ASP A 284 0.52 20.28 -9.13
C ASP A 284 -0.70 19.59 -8.51
N ILE A 285 -1.01 19.84 -7.22
CA ILE A 285 -2.01 19.05 -6.48
C ILE A 285 -3.43 19.11 -7.09
N GLU A 286 -3.85 20.26 -7.62
CA GLU A 286 -5.18 20.41 -8.24
C GLU A 286 -5.27 19.67 -9.58
N ALA A 287 -4.20 19.69 -10.39
CA ALA A 287 -4.14 18.96 -11.65
C ALA A 287 -4.07 17.45 -11.41
N VAL A 288 -3.28 17.03 -10.41
CA VAL A 288 -3.20 15.64 -9.94
C VAL A 288 -4.55 15.16 -9.43
N GLN A 289 -5.31 15.99 -8.71
CA GLN A 289 -6.66 15.67 -8.24
C GLN A 289 -7.60 15.32 -9.39
N LYS A 290 -7.71 16.18 -10.40
CA LYS A 290 -8.60 15.96 -11.55
C LYS A 290 -8.21 14.70 -12.32
N THR A 291 -6.91 14.48 -12.50
CA THR A 291 -6.38 13.26 -13.15
C THR A 291 -6.68 12.01 -12.34
N ALA A 292 -6.56 12.09 -11.02
CA ALA A 292 -6.85 11.00 -10.10
C ALA A 292 -8.33 10.58 -10.12
N GLU A 293 -9.26 11.54 -10.21
CA GLU A 293 -10.70 11.26 -10.33
C GLU A 293 -11.03 10.46 -11.59
N ILE A 294 -10.44 10.83 -12.73
CA ILE A 294 -10.62 10.11 -14.00
C ILE A 294 -10.01 8.70 -13.92
N LYS A 295 -8.76 8.59 -13.42
CA LYS A 295 -8.09 7.28 -13.23
C LYS A 295 -8.85 6.37 -12.26
N LEU A 296 -9.45 6.94 -11.22
CA LEU A 296 -10.29 6.17 -10.29
C LEU A 296 -11.55 5.63 -10.99
N LEU A 297 -12.20 6.45 -11.82
CA LEU A 297 -13.39 6.01 -12.55
C LEU A 297 -13.05 4.88 -13.54
N SER A 298 -11.93 4.99 -14.27
CA SER A 298 -11.49 3.94 -15.19
C SER A 298 -11.20 2.63 -14.45
N LEU A 299 -10.53 2.70 -13.30
CA LEU A 299 -10.24 1.51 -12.48
C LEU A 299 -11.49 0.87 -11.89
N GLN A 300 -12.47 1.66 -11.49
CA GLN A 300 -13.75 1.10 -11.04
C GLN A 300 -14.46 0.37 -12.17
N VAL A 301 -14.33 0.83 -13.42
CA VAL A 301 -14.89 0.14 -14.59
C VAL A 301 -14.15 -1.16 -14.86
N THR A 302 -12.81 -1.16 -14.88
CA THR A 302 -12.02 -2.38 -15.15
C THR A 302 -12.27 -3.43 -14.07
N GLN A 303 -12.21 -3.06 -12.78
CA GLN A 303 -12.51 -3.97 -11.68
C GLN A 303 -13.90 -4.61 -11.78
N ILE A 304 -14.90 -3.87 -12.27
CA ILE A 304 -16.25 -4.40 -12.49
C ILE A 304 -16.28 -5.39 -13.65
N LEU A 305 -15.55 -5.11 -14.73
CA LEU A 305 -15.45 -6.00 -15.89
C LEU A 305 -14.71 -7.29 -15.52
N ASP A 306 -13.62 -7.18 -14.77
CA ASP A 306 -12.82 -8.32 -14.32
C ASP A 306 -13.59 -9.18 -13.32
N ALA A 307 -14.27 -8.55 -12.35
CA ALA A 307 -15.15 -9.25 -11.44
C ALA A 307 -16.28 -9.99 -12.18
N ARG A 308 -16.78 -9.45 -13.29
CA ARG A 308 -17.77 -10.13 -14.14
C ARG A 308 -17.16 -11.28 -14.94
N ALA A 309 -15.95 -11.11 -15.48
CA ALA A 309 -15.25 -12.16 -16.24
C ALA A 309 -14.89 -13.35 -15.35
N ASN A 310 -14.51 -13.08 -14.10
CA ASN A 310 -14.08 -14.07 -13.11
C ASN A 310 -15.24 -14.71 -12.32
N MET A 311 -16.50 -14.39 -12.61
CA MET A 311 -17.65 -15.09 -12.01
C MET A 311 -17.75 -16.53 -12.54
N ILE A 312 -17.21 -17.47 -11.77
CA ILE A 312 -17.18 -18.91 -12.07
C ILE A 312 -18.60 -19.49 -12.18
N PHE A 313 -19.57 -18.95 -11.44
CA PHE A 313 -20.95 -19.45 -11.47
C PHE A 313 -21.81 -18.72 -12.53
N GLY A 314 -22.00 -19.37 -13.68
CA GLY A 314 -22.83 -18.86 -14.79
C GLY A 314 -24.27 -18.45 -14.39
N ARG A 315 -24.83 -19.05 -13.34
CA ARG A 315 -26.15 -18.70 -12.78
C ARG A 315 -26.20 -17.29 -12.17
N VAL A 316 -25.12 -16.85 -11.52
CA VAL A 316 -25.02 -15.50 -10.95
C VAL A 316 -24.81 -14.48 -12.07
N ARG A 317 -23.99 -14.84 -13.06
CA ARG A 317 -23.76 -14.02 -14.27
C ARG A 317 -25.06 -13.75 -15.04
N GLN A 318 -25.93 -14.75 -15.22
CA GLN A 318 -27.24 -14.55 -15.86
C GLN A 318 -28.19 -13.69 -15.02
N LYS A 319 -28.20 -13.85 -13.68
CA LYS A 319 -29.04 -13.03 -12.79
C LYS A 319 -28.65 -11.55 -12.72
N CYS A 320 -27.37 -11.25 -12.91
CA CYS A 320 -26.84 -9.87 -12.85
C CYS A 320 -26.73 -9.20 -14.24
N TYR A 321 -27.12 -9.88 -15.32
CA TYR A 321 -27.07 -9.36 -16.67
C TYR A 321 -28.24 -8.40 -16.93
N VAL A 322 -27.95 -7.15 -17.29
CA VAL A 322 -28.95 -6.16 -17.70
C VAL A 322 -28.67 -5.78 -19.15
N PRO A 323 -29.56 -6.13 -20.11
CA PRO A 323 -29.29 -6.01 -21.54
C PRO A 323 -29.37 -4.57 -22.07
N SER A 324 -30.11 -3.68 -21.42
CA SER A 324 -30.16 -2.27 -21.78
C SER A 324 -30.51 -1.41 -20.57
N CYS A 325 -29.96 -0.19 -20.54
CA CYS A 325 -30.31 0.83 -19.58
C CYS A 325 -30.83 2.05 -20.34
N THR A 326 -32.14 2.23 -20.34
CA THR A 326 -32.79 3.41 -20.91
C THR A 326 -32.89 4.49 -19.84
N GLU A 327 -32.05 5.51 -19.93
CA GLU A 327 -32.23 6.75 -19.16
C GLU A 327 -33.43 7.49 -19.75
N MET A 328 -34.53 7.52 -19.00
CA MET A 328 -35.63 8.43 -19.29
C MET A 328 -35.21 9.83 -18.80
N PRO A 329 -35.26 10.87 -19.63
CA PRO A 329 -35.03 12.22 -19.15
C PRO A 329 -36.06 12.53 -18.05
N ASN A 330 -35.60 13.14 -16.95
CA ASN A 330 -36.43 13.69 -15.87
C ASN A 330 -37.05 12.74 -14.84
N ARG A 331 -36.67 11.45 -14.77
CA ARG A 331 -37.36 10.50 -13.88
C ARG A 331 -37.16 10.74 -12.36
N ASN A 332 -36.13 11.48 -11.95
CA ASN A 332 -35.79 11.73 -10.53
C ASN A 332 -35.33 13.18 -10.25
N ASP A 333 -35.57 14.15 -11.13
CA ASP A 333 -35.18 15.53 -10.86
C ASP A 333 -36.28 16.23 -10.06
N CYS A 334 -36.18 16.16 -8.73
CA CYS A 334 -37.11 16.84 -7.81
C CYS A 334 -37.21 18.34 -8.14
N LYS A 335 -36.13 18.97 -8.65
CA LYS A 335 -36.16 20.37 -9.09
C LYS A 335 -36.94 20.57 -10.38
N ALA A 336 -37.09 19.55 -11.22
CA ALA A 336 -37.91 19.61 -12.41
C ALA A 336 -39.39 19.40 -12.07
N GLU A 337 -39.72 18.48 -11.15
CA GLU A 337 -41.09 18.33 -10.63
C GLU A 337 -41.58 19.62 -9.94
N ILE A 338 -40.73 20.26 -9.13
CA ILE A 338 -41.05 21.55 -8.50
C ILE A 338 -41.27 22.65 -9.55
N ARG A 339 -40.46 22.68 -10.63
CA ARG A 339 -40.64 23.62 -11.74
C ARG A 339 -41.95 23.39 -12.50
N GLU A 340 -42.32 22.13 -12.72
CA GLU A 340 -43.57 21.76 -13.38
C GLU A 340 -44.80 22.12 -12.52
N GLN A 341 -44.74 21.86 -11.20
CA GLN A 341 -45.79 22.27 -10.26
C GLN A 341 -45.94 23.80 -10.22
N ALA A 342 -44.84 24.54 -10.16
CA ALA A 342 -44.85 26.00 -10.20
C ALA A 342 -45.44 26.55 -11.51
N TYR A 343 -45.18 25.89 -12.64
CA TYR A 343 -45.75 26.27 -13.93
C TYR A 343 -47.27 26.03 -13.99
N LYS A 344 -47.73 24.88 -13.47
CA LYS A 344 -49.17 24.56 -13.36
C LYS A 344 -49.92 25.55 -12.47
N LEU A 345 -49.33 25.95 -11.33
CA LEU A 345 -49.87 26.97 -10.44
C LEU A 345 -50.02 28.34 -11.13
N ARG A 346 -49.00 28.81 -11.85
CA ARG A 346 -49.08 30.08 -12.61
C ARG A 346 -50.16 30.06 -13.68
N ASN A 347 -50.34 28.94 -14.38
CA ASN A 347 -51.38 28.82 -15.39
C ASN A 347 -52.78 28.79 -14.77
N LEU A 348 -52.95 28.15 -13.61
CA LEU A 348 -54.21 28.20 -12.85
C LEU A 348 -54.55 29.60 -12.35
N GLU A 349 -53.54 30.38 -11.92
CA GLU A 349 -53.74 31.78 -11.54
C GLU A 349 -54.16 32.66 -12.73
N LYS A 350 -53.54 32.47 -13.90
CA LYS A 350 -53.95 33.14 -15.14
C LYS A 350 -55.40 32.80 -15.51
N LEU A 351 -55.76 31.52 -15.47
CA LEU A 351 -57.13 31.07 -15.74
C LEU A 351 -58.15 31.60 -14.71
N LYS A 352 -57.76 31.75 -13.44
CA LYS A 352 -58.60 32.39 -12.41
C LYS A 352 -58.79 33.88 -12.69
N LYS A 353 -57.75 34.59 -13.13
CA LYS A 353 -57.85 36.01 -13.52
C LYS A 353 -58.72 36.20 -14.76
N GLU A 354 -58.64 35.27 -15.72
CA GLU A 354 -59.47 35.30 -16.93
C GLU A 354 -60.95 34.94 -16.64
N LYS A 355 -61.22 34.08 -15.66
CA LYS A 355 -62.60 33.75 -15.21
C LYS A 355 -63.26 34.81 -14.34
N ASN A 356 -62.49 35.68 -13.68
CA ASN A 356 -63.00 36.82 -12.91
C ASN A 356 -62.45 38.15 -13.45
N PRO A 357 -62.91 38.62 -14.62
CA PRO A 357 -62.47 39.91 -15.17
C PRO A 357 -63.06 41.12 -14.41
N GLY A 358 -63.81 40.93 -13.33
CA GLY A 358 -64.70 41.94 -12.74
C GLY A 358 -64.62 42.13 -11.22
N ILE A 359 -63.44 42.09 -10.59
CA ILE A 359 -63.24 42.71 -9.27
C ILE A 359 -61.97 43.59 -9.30
N THR A 360 -61.96 44.52 -10.25
CA THR A 360 -61.28 45.82 -10.22
C THR A 360 -62.34 46.76 -10.77
N ASN A 361 -63.06 47.59 -10.03
CA ASN A 361 -62.71 48.44 -8.90
C ASN A 361 -63.99 48.71 -8.11
N PHE A 362 -63.93 48.97 -6.79
CA PHE A 362 -64.75 49.94 -6.06
C PHE A 362 -64.47 49.82 -4.55
N ALA A 363 -63.45 50.55 -4.09
CA ALA A 363 -63.45 51.21 -2.79
C ALA A 363 -62.52 52.43 -2.93
N SER A 364 -63.16 53.57 -3.15
CA SER A 364 -62.60 54.93 -3.16
C SER A 364 -62.14 55.37 -1.77
N ALA A 365 -61.32 56.42 -1.78
CA ALA A 365 -60.88 57.33 -0.70
C ALA A 365 -59.50 57.02 -0.11
#